data_AF-A0A3D3BP67-F1
#
_entry.id   AF-A0A3D3BP67-F1
#
_cell.length_a   1.000
_cell.length_b   1.000
_cell.length_c   1.000
_cell.angle_alpha   90.00
_cell.angle_beta   90.00
_cell.angle_gamma   90.00
#
_symmetry.space_group_name_H-M   'P 1'
#
loop_
_entity.id
_entity.type
_entity.pdbx_description
1 polymer ?
#
loop_
_entity_poly.entity_id
_entity_poly.type
_entity_poly.pdbx_seq_one_letter_code
_entity_poly.pdbx_strand_id
1 'polypeptide(L)' 'MSDHETEGALGLDGLLAWSQARYVARQAAKPLAPRAARLDEAHGSILASPLLTPYDEPFADAAAFDGYAVCAGGPW' A
#
# COMPACT_ATOMS: atom_id res chain seq x y z
N MET A 1 0.96 -38.18 18.18
CA MET A 1 0.00 -37.44 17.33
C MET A 1 -0.18 -36.07 17.97
N SER A 2 0.62 -35.06 17.68
CA SER A 2 1.63 -34.89 16.64
C SER A 2 2.69 -33.92 17.17
N ASP A 3 3.93 -34.16 16.78
CA ASP A 3 5.09 -33.36 17.14
C ASP A 3 4.93 -31.92 16.64
N HIS A 4 4.93 -30.97 17.57
CA HIS A 4 5.19 -29.55 17.30
C HIS A 4 6.70 -29.28 17.19
N GLU A 5 7.48 -30.22 16.66
CA GLU A 5 8.93 -30.10 16.47
C GLU A 5 9.26 -29.33 15.18
N THR A 6 8.91 -28.05 15.17
CA THR A 6 9.58 -27.06 14.31
C THR A 6 9.91 -25.80 15.12
N GLU A 7 10.17 -25.96 16.42
CA GLU A 7 10.91 -24.98 17.21
C GLU A 7 12.40 -25.17 16.88
N GLY A 8 13.08 -24.09 16.45
CA GLY A 8 14.54 -24.09 16.45
C GLY A 8 15.30 -24.38 15.16
N ALA A 9 14.80 -24.06 13.96
CA ALA A 9 15.58 -24.26 12.71
C ALA A 9 16.95 -23.50 12.68
N LEU A 10 17.21 -22.57 13.62
CA LEU A 10 18.46 -21.82 13.76
C LEU A 10 19.20 -22.09 15.09
N GLY A 11 18.69 -22.97 15.97
CA GLY A 11 19.31 -23.25 17.27
C GLY A 11 19.27 -22.10 18.28
N LEU A 12 18.30 -21.19 18.16
CA LEU A 12 18.16 -19.99 19.01
C LEU A 12 17.07 -20.10 20.08
N ASP A 13 16.58 -21.32 20.35
CA ASP A 13 15.49 -21.51 21.31
C ASP A 13 15.90 -21.05 22.71
N GLY A 14 15.10 -20.15 23.28
CA GLY A 14 15.35 -19.54 24.59
C GLY A 14 16.17 -18.25 24.60
N LEU A 15 16.73 -17.79 23.47
CA LEU A 15 17.48 -16.51 23.43
C LEU A 15 16.56 -15.29 23.52
N LEU A 16 15.39 -15.32 22.90
CA LEU A 16 14.41 -14.24 22.90
C LEU A 16 12.99 -14.81 22.90
N ALA A 17 12.09 -14.22 23.70
CA ALA A 17 10.66 -14.43 23.53
C ALA A 17 10.21 -13.95 22.14
N TRP A 18 9.18 -14.58 21.56
CA TRP A 18 8.70 -14.27 20.21
C TRP A 18 8.44 -12.78 19.95
N SER A 19 7.82 -12.08 20.91
CA SER A 19 7.56 -10.63 20.83
C SER A 19 8.86 -9.83 20.68
N GLN A 20 9.91 -10.22 21.40
CA GLN A 20 11.21 -9.57 21.36
C GLN A 20 11.98 -9.91 20.08
N ALA A 21 11.91 -11.16 19.62
CA ALA A 21 12.47 -11.55 18.32
C ALA A 21 11.84 -10.72 17.18
N ARG A 22 10.50 -10.59 17.17
CA ARG A 22 9.78 -9.77 16.18
C ARG A 22 10.15 -8.28 16.29
N TYR A 23 10.32 -7.76 17.51
CA TYR A 23 10.76 -6.38 17.71
C TYR A 23 12.16 -6.15 17.14
N VAL A 24 13.13 -6.99 17.49
CA VAL A 24 14.50 -6.90 16.98
C VAL A 24 14.54 -7.00 15.46
N ALA A 25 13.80 -7.95 14.86
CA ALA A 25 13.70 -8.08 13.41
C ALA A 25 13.16 -6.80 12.75
N ARG A 26 12.13 -6.18 13.34
CA ARG A 26 11.57 -4.91 12.84
C ARG A 26 12.55 -3.74 12.96
N GLN A 27 13.33 -3.68 14.03
CA GLN A 27 14.32 -2.61 14.25
C GLN A 27 15.57 -2.77 13.39
N ALA A 28 15.99 -4.01 13.12
CA ALA A 28 17.15 -4.29 12.28
C ALA A 28 16.84 -4.12 10.79
N ALA A 29 15.59 -4.32 10.38
CA ALA A 29 15.16 -4.15 8.99
C ALA A 29 15.32 -2.69 8.53
N LYS A 30 15.84 -2.51 7.32
CA LYS A 30 15.91 -1.21 6.64
C LYS A 30 15.02 -1.24 5.41
N PRO A 31 14.25 -0.17 5.12
CA PRO A 31 13.51 -0.07 3.88
C PRO A 31 14.44 -0.25 2.67
N LEU A 32 13.97 -0.95 1.64
CA LEU A 32 14.70 -1.03 0.38
C LEU A 32 14.68 0.32 -0.33
N ALA A 33 15.70 0.57 -1.15
CA ALA A 33 15.72 1.75 -2.02
C ALA A 33 14.54 1.70 -3.00
N PRO A 34 13.84 2.82 -3.21
CA PRO A 34 12.71 2.89 -4.13
C PRO A 34 13.17 2.65 -5.57
N ARG A 35 12.28 2.07 -6.37
CA ARG A 35 12.53 1.79 -7.79
C ARG A 35 11.33 2.25 -8.61
N ALA A 36 11.60 2.77 -9.79
CA ALA A 36 10.55 2.97 -10.78
C ALA A 36 10.04 1.59 -11.25
N ALA A 37 8.73 1.46 -11.34
CA ALA A 37 8.06 0.28 -11.85
C ALA A 37 7.01 0.71 -12.88
N ARG A 38 6.77 -0.14 -13.87
CA ARG A 38 5.60 0.04 -14.74
C ARG A 38 4.32 -0.30 -13.98
N LEU A 39 3.18 0.18 -14.48
CA LEU A 39 1.91 -0.01 -13.78
C LEU A 39 1.50 -1.49 -13.65
N ASP A 40 1.81 -2.30 -14.65
CA ASP A 40 1.58 -3.75 -14.67
C ASP A 40 2.48 -4.53 -13.70
N GLU A 41 3.64 -3.97 -13.36
CA GLU A 41 4.63 -4.56 -12.43
C GLU A 41 4.46 -4.04 -11.00
N ALA A 42 3.79 -2.90 -10.82
CA ALA A 42 3.65 -2.22 -9.53
C ALA A 42 2.69 -2.92 -8.55
N HIS A 43 1.95 -3.94 -9.00
CA HIS A 43 1.01 -4.67 -8.14
C HIS A 43 1.71 -5.28 -6.92
N GLY A 44 1.17 -5.03 -5.72
CA GLY A 44 1.75 -5.49 -4.45
C GLY A 44 2.93 -4.66 -3.94
N SER A 45 3.40 -3.65 -4.68
CA SER A 45 4.41 -2.70 -4.23
C SER A 45 3.83 -1.64 -3.30
N ILE A 46 4.69 -1.01 -2.49
CA ILE A 46 4.34 0.14 -1.65
C ILE A 46 4.83 1.41 -2.34
N LEU A 47 3.97 2.43 -2.41
CA LEU A 47 4.35 3.74 -2.94
C LEU A 47 5.48 4.35 -2.11
N ALA A 48 6.56 4.71 -2.79
CA ALA A 48 7.74 5.33 -2.17
C ALA A 48 7.56 6.84 -1.89
N SER A 49 6.61 7.47 -2.56
CA SER A 49 6.29 8.90 -2.45
C SER A 49 4.82 9.15 -2.71
N PRO A 50 4.28 10.32 -2.28
CA PRO A 50 2.95 10.74 -2.68
C PRO A 50 2.80 10.81 -4.20
N LEU A 51 1.61 10.51 -4.70
CA LEU A 51 1.21 10.77 -6.09
C LEU A 51 0.39 12.06 -6.12
N LEU A 52 0.71 12.95 -7.05
CA LEU A 52 -0.02 14.19 -7.26
C LEU A 52 -0.61 14.17 -8.66
N THR A 53 -1.90 14.51 -8.77
CA THR A 53 -2.49 14.76 -10.09
C THR A 53 -2.09 16.17 -10.54
N PRO A 54 -1.53 16.33 -11.75
CA PRO A 54 -1.28 17.65 -12.31
C PRO A 54 -2.52 18.29 -12.94
N TYR A 55 -3.64 17.55 -13.05
CA TYR A 55 -4.85 17.97 -13.73
C TYR A 55 -6.11 17.72 -12.89
N ASP A 56 -7.12 18.55 -13.09
CA ASP A 56 -8.47 18.33 -12.57
C ASP A 56 -9.15 17.18 -13.33
N GLU A 57 -10.00 16.43 -12.62
CA GLU A 57 -10.82 15.37 -13.22
C GLU A 57 -12.28 15.49 -12.71
N PRO A 58 -13.25 15.79 -13.59
CA PRO A 58 -13.09 16.03 -15.03
C PRO A 58 -12.41 17.38 -15.30
N PHE A 59 -11.66 17.48 -16.40
CA PHE A 59 -10.97 18.73 -16.77
C PHE A 59 -11.92 19.89 -17.13
N ALA A 60 -13.20 19.59 -17.38
CA ALA A 60 -14.24 20.53 -17.73
C ALA A 60 -15.60 20.01 -17.24
N ASP A 61 -16.60 20.89 -17.18
CA ASP A 61 -17.97 20.52 -16.84
C ASP A 61 -18.47 19.43 -17.80
N ALA A 62 -18.76 18.25 -17.22
CA ALA A 62 -19.21 17.08 -17.96
C ALA A 62 -20.62 16.69 -17.52
N ALA A 63 -21.48 16.37 -18.48
CA ALA A 63 -22.80 15.83 -18.18
C ALA A 63 -22.64 14.44 -17.54
N ALA A 64 -23.28 14.24 -16.38
CA ALA A 64 -23.30 12.93 -15.73
C ALA A 64 -24.26 11.95 -16.43
N PHE A 65 -25.20 12.45 -17.23
CA PHE A 65 -26.25 11.68 -17.89
C PHE A 65 -26.52 12.19 -19.29
N ASP A 66 -27.00 11.31 -20.16
CA ASP A 66 -27.56 11.68 -21.46
C ASP A 66 -28.84 12.51 -21.26
N GLY A 67 -28.92 13.65 -21.93
CA GLY A 67 -30.04 14.57 -21.80
C GLY A 67 -29.75 15.92 -22.42
N TYR A 68 -30.48 16.93 -21.97
CA TYR A 68 -30.32 18.31 -22.42
C TYR A 68 -29.89 19.19 -21.25
N ALA A 69 -28.88 20.03 -21.48
CA ALA A 69 -28.54 21.09 -20.53
C ALA A 69 -29.69 22.10 -20.48
N VAL A 70 -30.16 22.41 -19.27
CA VAL A 70 -31.26 23.36 -19.04
C VAL A 70 -30.79 24.49 -18.13
N CYS A 71 -31.25 25.72 -18.39
CA CYS A 71 -31.04 26.84 -17.48
C CYS A 71 -32.02 26.71 -16.31
N ALA A 72 -31.57 26.28 -15.14
CA ALA A 72 -32.39 26.32 -13.93
C ALA A 72 -32.47 27.77 -13.38
N GLY A 73 -33.20 28.01 -12.30
CA GLY A 73 -32.95 29.18 -11.44
C GLY A 73 -31.88 28.80 -10.41
N GLY A 74 -30.84 29.62 -10.23
CA GLY A 74 -29.67 29.30 -9.37
C GLY A 74 -30.01 28.92 -7.92
N PRO A 75 -29.04 28.46 -7.10
CA PRO A 75 -27.59 28.52 -7.32
C PRO A 75 -27.01 27.11 -7.52
N TRP A 76 -26.65 26.78 -8.76
CA TRP A 76 -25.66 25.73 -8.99
C TRP A 76 -24.27 26.28 -8.69
#